data_AF-A0A662LF98-F1
#
_entry.id   AF-A0A662LF98-F1
#
_cell.length_a   1.000
_cell.length_b   1.000
_cell.length_c   1.000
_cell.angle_alpha   90.00
_cell.angle_beta   90.00
_cell.angle_gamma   90.00
#
_symmetry.space_group_name_H-M   'P 1'
#
loop_
_entity.id
_entity.type
_entity.pdbx_description
1 polymer ?
#
loop_
_entity_poly.entity_id
_entity_poly.type
_entity_poly.pdbx_seq_one_letter_code
_entity_poly.pdbx_strand_id
1 'polypeptide(L)'
;MKRWETEGIVELEDLRLPSEEQLKKGVAIIECIQEIPCNPCVDACPFDAISMENINALPIVNYEKCVGCGKCIEVCPGLAIFVVKIVDEKALISLPYEFLPLPNEGQKVKALNRQGKEICDAVVKKVRKG
;
A
#
# COMPACT_ATOMS: atom_id res chain seq x y z
N MET A 1 -24.75 1.69 3.80
CA MET A 1 -23.77 2.58 3.17
C MET A 1 -22.57 2.65 4.10
N LYS A 2 -21.39 2.31 3.63
CA LYS A 2 -20.15 2.42 4.41
C LYS A 2 -19.71 3.88 4.44
N ARG A 3 -18.98 4.29 5.48
CA ARG A 3 -18.60 5.71 5.69
C ARG A 3 -17.75 6.26 4.54
N TRP A 4 -16.84 5.46 4.00
CA TRP A 4 -16.02 5.85 2.86
C TRP A 4 -16.82 6.12 1.57
N GLU A 5 -18.03 5.57 1.43
CA GLU A 5 -18.90 5.84 0.27
C GLU A 5 -19.41 7.29 0.25
N THR A 6 -19.48 7.94 1.42
CA THR A 6 -19.92 9.33 1.56
C THR A 6 -18.77 10.31 1.80
N GLU A 7 -17.74 9.88 2.52
CA GLU A 7 -16.64 10.77 2.94
C GLU A 7 -15.37 10.60 2.10
N GLY A 8 -15.24 9.51 1.35
CA GLY A 8 -14.01 9.17 0.61
C GLY A 8 -12.81 8.80 1.50
N ILE A 9 -13.02 8.62 2.81
CA ILE A 9 -11.96 8.30 3.78
C ILE A 9 -12.06 6.83 4.16
N VAL A 10 -11.01 6.07 3.87
CA VAL A 10 -10.87 4.66 4.25
C VAL A 10 -10.35 4.56 5.68
N GLU A 11 -11.03 3.80 6.53
CA GLU A 11 -10.58 3.58 7.91
C GLU A 11 -9.87 2.22 8.03
N LEU A 12 -9.12 2.01 9.11
CA LEU A 12 -8.37 0.75 9.31
C LEU A 12 -9.29 -0.48 9.39
N GLU A 13 -10.52 -0.30 9.86
CA GLU A 13 -11.55 -1.35 9.92
C GLU A 13 -12.09 -1.77 8.55
N ASP A 14 -11.94 -0.93 7.53
CA ASP A 14 -12.30 -1.27 6.15
C ASP A 14 -11.24 -2.16 5.48
N LEU A 15 -10.06 -2.28 6.09
CA LEU A 15 -8.87 -2.89 5.50
C LEU A 15 -8.57 -4.26 6.09
N ARG A 16 -8.01 -5.12 5.24
CA ARG A 16 -7.38 -6.37 5.68
C ARG A 16 -5.92 -6.07 6.02
N LEU A 17 -5.65 -5.94 7.31
CA LEU A 17 -4.32 -5.59 7.80
C LEU A 17 -3.51 -6.85 8.18
N PRO A 18 -2.20 -6.87 7.89
CA PRO A 18 -1.30 -7.92 8.38
C PRO A 18 -1.13 -7.86 9.91
N SER A 19 -0.71 -8.97 10.49
CA SER A 19 -0.24 -9.01 11.88
C SER A 19 1.04 -8.21 12.08
N GLU A 20 1.35 -7.85 13.32
CA GLU A 20 2.60 -7.15 13.68
C GLU A 20 3.85 -7.92 13.21
N GLU A 21 3.85 -9.25 13.31
CA GLU A 21 5.00 -10.06 12.91
C GLU A 21 5.21 -10.02 11.39
N GLN A 22 4.11 -10.05 10.61
CA GLN A 22 4.16 -9.87 9.16
C GLN A 22 4.64 -8.47 8.77
N LEU A 23 4.26 -7.44 9.54
CA LEU A 23 4.76 -6.08 9.34
C LEU A 23 6.27 -5.95 9.58
N LYS A 24 6.87 -6.73 10.48
CA LYS A 24 8.34 -6.73 10.66
C LYS A 24 9.08 -7.28 9.44
N LYS A 25 8.50 -8.23 8.72
CA LYS A 25 9.05 -8.77 7.45
C LYS A 25 9.04 -7.72 6.34
N GLY A 26 7.98 -6.93 6.28
CA GLY A 26 7.71 -5.98 5.20
C GLY A 26 6.81 -6.62 4.14
N VAL A 27 5.55 -6.22 4.11
CA VAL A 27 4.53 -6.84 3.26
C VAL A 27 3.68 -5.79 2.55
N ALA A 28 3.03 -6.21 1.46
CA ALA A 28 2.08 -5.37 0.75
C ALA A 28 0.75 -5.28 1.50
N ILE A 29 0.19 -4.08 1.60
CA ILE A 29 -1.17 -3.79 2.06
C ILE A 29 -1.93 -3.25 0.86
N ILE A 30 -3.07 -3.86 0.53
CA ILE A 30 -3.92 -3.45 -0.59
C ILE A 30 -5.18 -2.82 -0.03
N GLU A 31 -5.44 -1.57 -0.39
CA GLU A 31 -6.58 -0.75 0.04
C GLU A 31 -7.72 -0.76 -0.98
N CYS A 32 -7.90 -1.88 -1.69
CA CYS A 32 -9.08 -2.12 -2.50
C CYS A 32 -10.25 -2.45 -1.58
N ILE A 33 -11.24 -1.55 -1.53
CA ILE A 33 -12.43 -1.64 -0.67
C ILE A 33 -13.74 -1.81 -1.45
N GLN A 34 -13.66 -1.76 -2.79
CA GLN A 34 -14.78 -1.91 -3.71
C GLN A 34 -14.48 -2.98 -4.75
N GLU A 35 -15.50 -3.78 -5.07
CA GLU A 35 -15.44 -4.84 -6.08
C GLU A 35 -15.47 -4.24 -7.49
N ILE A 36 -14.31 -4.24 -8.16
CA ILE A 36 -14.12 -3.73 -9.51
C ILE A 36 -13.40 -4.79 -10.36
N PRO A 37 -13.65 -4.88 -11.68
CA PRO A 37 -13.02 -5.88 -12.54
C PRO A 37 -11.54 -5.53 -12.83
N CYS A 38 -10.63 -5.82 -11.90
CA CYS A 38 -9.22 -5.41 -11.95
C CYS A 38 -8.29 -6.43 -11.26
N ASN A 39 -7.30 -6.96 -11.96
CA ASN A 39 -6.32 -7.94 -11.45
C ASN A 39 -4.80 -7.67 -11.71
N PRO A 40 -4.29 -6.49 -12.14
CA PRO A 40 -2.85 -6.31 -12.40
C PRO A 40 -1.93 -6.67 -11.22
N CYS A 41 -2.40 -6.46 -9.98
CA CYS A 41 -1.63 -6.80 -8.78
C CYS A 41 -1.40 -8.31 -8.62
N VAL A 42 -2.34 -9.14 -9.07
CA VAL A 42 -2.22 -10.61 -9.09
C VAL A 42 -1.16 -10.99 -10.13
N ASP A 43 -1.34 -10.54 -11.38
CA ASP A 43 -0.47 -10.91 -12.50
C ASP A 43 0.98 -10.44 -12.31
N ALA A 44 1.19 -9.28 -11.67
CA ALA A 44 2.52 -8.74 -11.44
C ALA A 44 3.27 -9.37 -10.25
N CYS A 45 2.60 -10.16 -9.41
CA CYS A 45 3.22 -10.73 -8.22
C CYS A 45 4.10 -11.93 -8.58
N PRO A 46 5.45 -11.85 -8.49
CA PRO A 46 6.30 -12.96 -8.92
C PRO A 46 6.40 -14.09 -7.89
N PHE A 47 5.64 -14.01 -6.80
CA PHE A 47 5.64 -14.96 -5.69
C PHE A 47 4.27 -15.61 -5.45
N ASP A 48 3.30 -15.35 -6.34
CA ASP A 48 1.91 -15.82 -6.19
C ASP A 48 1.33 -15.51 -4.79
N ALA A 49 1.67 -14.32 -4.27
CA ALA A 49 1.29 -13.87 -2.94
C ALA A 49 -0.02 -13.09 -2.95
N ILE A 50 -0.61 -12.81 -4.11
CA ILE A 50 -1.87 -12.07 -4.24
C ILE A 50 -2.82 -12.95 -5.05
N SER A 51 -4.05 -13.11 -4.58
CA SER A 51 -5.06 -13.94 -5.22
C SER A 51 -6.45 -13.30 -5.13
N MET A 52 -7.33 -13.65 -6.07
CA MET A 52 -8.72 -13.20 -6.14
C MET A 52 -9.58 -14.39 -6.56
N GLU A 53 -10.81 -14.49 -6.05
CA GLU A 53 -11.76 -15.56 -6.43
C GLU A 53 -12.21 -15.41 -7.89
N ASN A 54 -12.47 -14.17 -8.32
CA ASN A 54 -12.82 -13.78 -9.68
C ASN A 54 -12.32 -12.35 -9.93
N ILE A 55 -12.47 -11.85 -11.15
CA ILE A 55 -11.93 -10.54 -11.54
C ILE A 55 -12.55 -9.36 -10.76
N ASN A 56 -13.76 -9.50 -10.22
CA ASN A 56 -14.44 -8.47 -9.43
C ASN A 56 -14.13 -8.55 -7.93
N ALA A 57 -13.63 -9.68 -7.43
CA ALA A 57 -13.41 -9.91 -6.01
C ALA A 57 -12.27 -9.03 -5.45
N LEU A 58 -12.28 -8.72 -4.15
CA LEU A 58 -11.16 -8.00 -3.54
C LEU A 58 -9.90 -8.88 -3.48
N PRO A 59 -8.71 -8.35 -3.82
CA PRO A 59 -7.46 -9.09 -3.74
C PRO A 59 -7.09 -9.45 -2.30
N ILE A 60 -6.59 -10.67 -2.12
CA ILE A 60 -6.15 -11.22 -0.84
C ILE A 60 -4.65 -11.44 -0.90
N VAL A 61 -3.93 -10.81 0.02
CA VAL A 61 -2.48 -11.00 0.17
C VAL A 61 -2.22 -12.17 1.11
N ASN A 62 -1.50 -13.17 0.63
CA ASN A 62 -0.85 -14.17 1.46
C ASN A 62 0.46 -13.59 1.99
N TYR A 63 0.45 -13.14 3.25
CA TYR A 63 1.61 -12.50 3.88
C TYR A 63 2.80 -13.44 4.12
N GLU A 64 2.58 -14.75 4.18
CA GLU A 64 3.67 -15.74 4.27
C GLU A 64 4.49 -15.79 2.97
N LYS A 65 3.82 -15.69 1.81
CA LYS A 65 4.46 -15.62 0.49
C LYS A 65 4.95 -14.23 0.13
N CYS A 66 4.29 -13.18 0.63
CA CYS A 66 4.65 -11.80 0.30
C CYS A 66 6.04 -11.45 0.86
N VAL A 67 6.93 -10.97 -0.01
CA VAL A 67 8.29 -10.51 0.37
C VAL A 67 8.45 -8.99 0.31
N GLY A 68 7.36 -8.25 0.09
CA GLY A 68 7.40 -6.78 0.04
C GLY A 68 8.22 -6.20 -1.12
N CYS A 69 8.32 -6.88 -2.27
CA CYS A 69 9.14 -6.41 -3.39
C CYS A 69 8.66 -5.07 -3.98
N GLY A 70 7.34 -4.81 -3.94
CA GLY A 70 6.73 -3.56 -4.40
C GLY A 70 6.31 -3.54 -5.88
N LYS A 71 6.50 -4.61 -6.66
CA LYS A 71 6.05 -4.66 -8.07
C LYS A 71 4.55 -4.38 -8.23
N CYS A 72 3.73 -4.82 -7.27
CA CYS A 72 2.30 -4.54 -7.26
C CYS A 72 1.97 -3.04 -7.12
N ILE A 73 2.84 -2.23 -6.50
CA ILE A 73 2.66 -0.78 -6.40
C ILE A 73 2.73 -0.15 -7.80
N GLU A 74 3.73 -0.53 -8.59
CA GLU A 74 4.03 0.06 -9.90
C GLU A 74 2.92 -0.18 -10.93
N VAL A 75 2.24 -1.32 -10.85
CA VAL A 75 1.20 -1.71 -11.82
C VAL A 75 -0.21 -1.35 -11.38
N CYS A 76 -0.40 -0.83 -10.16
CA CYS A 76 -1.74 -0.59 -9.62
C CYS A 76 -2.34 0.68 -10.23
N PRO A 77 -3.39 0.58 -11.08
CA PRO A 77 -4.01 1.77 -11.67
C PRO A 77 -4.76 2.62 -10.64
N GLY A 78 -5.13 2.04 -9.50
CA GLY A 78 -5.85 2.72 -8.43
C GLY A 78 -4.96 3.34 -7.35
N LEU A 79 -3.64 3.20 -7.47
CA LEU A 79 -2.66 3.71 -6.47
C LEU A 79 -2.96 3.27 -5.03
N ALA A 80 -3.59 2.11 -4.89
CA ALA A 80 -4.17 1.63 -3.63
C ALA A 80 -3.28 0.61 -2.91
N ILE A 81 -2.00 0.50 -3.28
CA ILE A 81 -1.10 -0.53 -2.76
C ILE A 81 0.11 0.12 -2.11
N PHE A 82 0.38 -0.30 -0.88
CA PHE A 82 1.51 0.15 -0.08
C PHE A 82 2.37 -1.05 0.31
N VAL A 83 3.67 -0.87 0.46
CA VAL A 83 4.51 -1.85 1.17
C VAL A 83 4.93 -1.22 2.48
N VAL A 84 4.59 -1.89 3.58
CA VAL A 84 4.85 -1.40 4.94
C VAL A 84 5.76 -2.39 5.65
N LYS A 85 6.85 -1.86 6.20
CA LYS A 85 7.79 -2.60 7.06
C LYS A 85 8.01 -1.85 8.36
N ILE A 86 7.76 -2.50 9.48
CA ILE A 86 8.10 -1.96 10.81
C ILE A 86 9.54 -2.37 11.15
N VAL A 87 10.35 -1.40 11.56
CA VAL A 87 11.72 -1.58 12.04
C VAL A 87 11.86 -0.76 13.31
N ASP A 88 12.02 -1.44 14.44
CA ASP A 88 12.00 -0.84 15.77
C ASP A 88 10.73 0.00 15.98
N GLU A 89 10.87 1.27 16.35
CA GLU A 89 9.76 2.21 16.57
C GLU A 89 9.36 2.99 15.30
N LYS A 90 9.80 2.56 14.11
CA LYS A 90 9.58 3.29 12.85
C LYS A 90 8.97 2.39 11.78
N ALA A 91 8.21 3.01 10.88
CA ALA A 91 7.68 2.36 9.69
C ALA A 91 8.41 2.87 8.43
N LEU A 92 8.82 1.94 7.57
CA LEU A 92 9.20 2.20 6.20
C LEU A 92 7.97 1.94 5.33
N ILE A 93 7.49 2.99 4.65
CA ILE A 93 6.32 2.93 3.78
C ILE A 93 6.77 3.24 2.36
N SER A 94 6.58 2.27 1.46
CA SER A 94 6.65 2.50 0.01
C SER A 94 5.24 2.73 -0.50
N LEU A 95 5.03 3.83 -1.22
CA LEU A 95 3.74 4.27 -1.73
C LEU A 95 3.85 4.67 -3.20
N PRO A 96 2.75 4.59 -3.97
CA PRO A 96 2.70 5.12 -5.32
C PRO A 96 2.77 6.64 -5.28
N TYR A 97 3.60 7.24 -6.12
CA TYR A 97 3.83 8.68 -6.13
C TYR A 97 3.74 9.21 -7.56
N GLU A 98 2.76 10.08 -7.82
CA GLU A 98 2.47 10.61 -9.16
C GLU A 98 2.62 12.14 -9.26
N PHE A 99 3.30 12.77 -8.31
CA PHE A 99 3.52 14.21 -8.34
C PHE A 99 4.90 14.57 -8.91
N LEU A 100 4.98 15.76 -9.49
CA LEU A 100 6.24 16.37 -9.91
C LEU A 100 6.42 17.73 -9.20
N PRO A 101 7.66 18.11 -8.84
CA PRO A 101 8.90 17.35 -9.01
C PRO A 101 8.97 16.14 -8.06
N LEU A 102 9.68 15.09 -8.47
CA LEU A 102 9.97 13.96 -7.58
C LEU A 102 10.77 14.46 -6.36
N PRO A 103 10.51 13.89 -5.17
CA PRO A 103 11.30 14.22 -4.00
C PRO A 103 12.74 13.74 -4.15
N ASN A 104 13.64 14.30 -3.35
CA ASN A 104 15.03 13.86 -3.28
C ASN A 104 15.23 12.83 -2.16
N GLU A 105 16.16 11.90 -2.34
CA GLU A 105 16.58 11.03 -1.25
C GLU A 105 17.18 11.87 -0.11
N GLY A 106 16.82 11.54 1.13
CA GLY A 106 17.17 12.30 2.32
C GLY A 106 16.30 13.54 2.59
N GLN A 107 15.38 13.90 1.69
CA GLN A 107 14.48 15.03 1.88
C GLN A 107 13.56 14.80 3.09
N LYS A 108 13.45 15.81 3.96
CA LYS A 108 12.46 15.86 5.05
C LYS A 108 11.10 16.29 4.48
N VAL A 109 10.05 15.56 4.82
CA VAL A 109 8.68 15.78 4.34
C VAL A 109 7.69 15.64 5.49
N LYS A 110 6.47 16.16 5.31
CA LYS A 110 5.34 15.89 6.21
C LYS A 110 4.62 14.63 5.76
N ALA A 111 4.46 13.65 6.65
CA ALA A 111 3.61 12.49 6.43
C ALA A 111 2.17 12.84 6.81
N LEU A 112 1.23 12.58 5.89
CA LEU A 112 -0.18 12.86 6.07
C LEU A 112 -0.97 11.56 6.26
N ASN A 113 -2.09 11.61 6.98
CA ASN A 113 -3.06 10.52 6.96
C ASN A 113 -4.01 10.63 5.74
N ARG A 114 -4.97 9.70 5.63
CA ARG A 114 -5.95 9.66 4.53
C ARG A 114 -6.90 10.87 4.47
N GLN A 115 -6.94 11.70 5.52
CA GLN A 115 -7.69 12.96 5.56
C GLN A 115 -6.83 14.16 5.14
N GLY A 116 -5.56 13.95 4.80
CA GLY A 116 -4.60 15.03 4.53
C GLY A 116 -4.08 15.74 5.78
N LYS A 117 -4.33 15.21 6.99
CA LYS A 117 -3.83 15.78 8.23
C LYS A 117 -2.38 15.36 8.47
N GLU A 118 -1.53 16.30 8.83
CA GLU A 118 -0.14 16.03 9.24
C GLU A 118 -0.08 15.14 10.48
N ILE A 119 0.71 14.06 10.38
CA ILE A 119 0.93 13.10 11.46
C ILE A 119 2.33 13.26 12.05
N CYS A 120 3.36 13.30 11.20
CA CYS A 120 4.74 13.42 11.66
C CYS A 120 5.69 13.91 10.54
N ASP A 121 6.91 14.26 10.93
CA ASP A 121 8.01 14.43 9.99
C ASP A 121 8.51 13.06 9.52
N ALA A 122 8.75 12.92 8.22
CA ALA A 122 9.32 11.73 7.60
C ALA A 122 10.52 12.10 6.72
N VAL A 123 11.30 11.09 6.33
CA VAL A 123 12.46 11.24 5.45
C VAL A 123 12.29 10.32 4.25
N VAL A 124 12.45 10.87 3.05
CA VAL A 124 12.42 10.10 1.81
C VAL A 124 13.67 9.22 1.76
N LYS A 125 13.49 7.91 1.95
CA LYS A 125 14.61 6.96 2.01
C LYS A 125 15.16 6.59 0.64
N LYS A 126 14.29 6.50 -0.37
CA LYS A 126 14.64 6.12 -1.74
C LYS A 126 13.54 6.57 -2.69
N VAL A 127 13.90 6.98 -3.89
CA VAL A 127 12.95 7.20 -4.99
C VAL A 127 13.18 6.14 -6.05
N ARG A 128 12.18 5.29 -6.27
CA ARG A 128 12.23 4.26 -7.31
C ARG A 128 11.71 4.89 -8.59
N LYS A 129 12.61 5.07 -9.56
CA LYS A 129 12.25 5.49 -10.93
C LYS A 129 12.03 4.19 -11.71
N GLY A 130 10.84 4.03 -12.28
CA GLY A 130 10.53 2.93 -13.19
C GLY A 130 11.49 2.90 -14.37
#